data_AF-A0A6A5W9W2-F1
#
_entry.id   AF-A0A6A5W9W2-F1
#
_cell.length_a   1.000
_cell.length_b   1.000
_cell.length_c   1.000
_cell.angle_alpha   90.00
_cell.angle_beta   90.00
_cell.angle_gamma   90.00
#
_symmetry.space_group_name_H-M   'P 1'
#
loop_
_entity.id
_entity.type
_entity.pdbx_description
1 polymer ?
#
loop_
_entity_poly.entity_id
_entity_poly.type
_entity_poly.pdbx_seq_one_letter_code
_entity_poly.pdbx_strand_id
1 'polypeptide(L)'
;MDAEDLEYLKSKGCFSLPSESGDLVKAYFQFVHPSFPVIDGPSFLRDYTAGGLESINLLLLWSMFSASASYVALPDRRVVKESYVYKAKLLFDLSQENDKIVLVQSALLLSFWFADTEDVKQSWYWTSIAFGIAQTLGLHREFKSSNGQIPSQQQRLWRNVWWCCMIRDVWLAFGMGRPLRINTPGCNCHEPLDSDCL
;
A
#
# COMPACT_ATOMS: atom_id res chain seq x y z
N MET A 1 4.95 -15.28 -13.99
CA MET A 1 5.62 -15.97 -12.87
C MET A 1 6.02 -17.34 -13.39
N ASP A 2 7.26 -17.76 -13.19
CA ASP A 2 7.67 -19.10 -13.60
C ASP A 2 7.22 -20.17 -12.57
N ALA A 3 7.45 -21.44 -12.88
CA ALA A 3 6.99 -22.55 -12.05
C ALA A 3 7.74 -22.64 -10.71
N GLU A 4 9.03 -22.26 -10.70
CA GLU A 4 9.87 -22.30 -9.51
C GLU A 4 9.43 -21.24 -8.49
N ASP A 5 9.18 -20.01 -8.96
CA ASP A 5 8.62 -18.93 -8.15
C ASP A 5 7.25 -19.30 -7.56
N LEU A 6 6.39 -19.92 -8.36
CA LEU A 6 5.05 -20.34 -7.92
C LEU A 6 5.12 -21.39 -6.80
N GLU A 7 5.95 -22.44 -6.98
CA GLU A 7 6.15 -23.48 -5.98
C GLU A 7 6.77 -22.89 -4.70
N TYR A 8 7.73 -21.99 -4.85
CA TYR A 8 8.35 -21.30 -3.73
C TYR A 8 7.33 -20.48 -2.94
N LEU A 9 6.54 -19.63 -3.59
CA LEU A 9 5.48 -18.83 -2.95
C LEU A 9 4.44 -19.71 -2.23
N LYS A 10 4.10 -20.85 -2.84
CA LYS A 10 3.19 -21.84 -2.22
C LYS A 10 3.80 -22.45 -0.97
N SER A 11 5.07 -22.84 -1.00
CA SER A 11 5.79 -23.39 0.17
C SER A 11 5.87 -22.39 1.33
N LYS A 12 5.89 -21.09 1.03
CA LYS A 12 5.90 -19.99 2.02
C LYS A 12 4.50 -19.58 2.49
N GLY A 13 3.45 -20.23 1.99
CA GLY A 13 2.07 -19.99 2.39
C GLY A 13 1.49 -18.67 1.88
N CYS A 14 2.01 -18.11 0.78
CA CYS A 14 1.51 -16.85 0.22
C CYS A 14 0.07 -16.97 -0.30
N PHE A 15 -0.36 -18.16 -0.69
CA PHE A 15 -1.72 -18.43 -1.20
C PHE A 15 -2.70 -18.93 -0.13
N SER A 16 -2.31 -18.90 1.15
CA SER A 16 -3.14 -19.36 2.27
C SER A 16 -3.40 -18.21 3.23
N LEU A 17 -4.57 -17.58 3.10
CA LEU A 17 -4.97 -16.44 3.91
C LEU A 17 -5.28 -16.87 5.36
N PRO A 18 -4.96 -16.02 6.36
CA PRO A 18 -5.18 -16.33 7.76
C PRO A 18 -6.66 -16.28 8.14
N SER A 19 -7.05 -16.97 9.22
CA SER A 19 -8.45 -17.01 9.71
C SER A 19 -9.01 -15.64 10.08
N GLU A 20 -8.15 -14.74 10.56
CA GLU A 20 -8.45 -13.37 10.98
C GLU A 20 -8.49 -12.36 9.82
N SER A 21 -8.41 -12.81 8.55
CA SER A 21 -8.38 -11.92 7.38
C SER A 21 -9.50 -10.88 7.39
N GLY A 22 -10.72 -11.29 7.76
CA GLY A 22 -11.85 -10.37 7.85
C GLY A 22 -11.67 -9.27 8.90
N ASP A 23 -11.06 -9.59 10.04
CA ASP A 23 -10.79 -8.61 11.10
C ASP A 23 -9.63 -7.70 10.75
N LEU A 24 -8.64 -8.20 10.00
CA LEU A 24 -7.55 -7.40 9.44
C LEU A 24 -8.06 -6.38 8.39
N VAL A 25 -9.02 -6.76 7.54
CA VAL A 25 -9.67 -5.84 6.59
C VAL A 25 -10.45 -4.76 7.35
N LYS A 26 -11.27 -5.15 8.34
CA LYS A 26 -12.02 -4.18 9.18
C LYS A 26 -11.07 -3.22 9.88
N ALA A 27 -10.00 -3.74 10.49
CA ALA A 27 -9.00 -2.95 11.18
C ALA A 27 -8.27 -1.97 10.25
N TYR A 28 -8.00 -2.34 9.00
CA TYR A 28 -7.45 -1.41 8.02
C TYR A 28 -8.37 -0.21 7.80
N PHE A 29 -9.65 -0.45 7.50
CA PHE A 29 -10.62 0.64 7.27
C PHE A 29 -10.90 1.47 8.51
N GLN A 30 -10.81 0.88 9.70
CA GLN A 30 -11.06 1.58 10.95
C GLN A 30 -9.87 2.43 11.42
N PHE A 31 -8.63 1.92 11.29
CA PHE A 31 -7.47 2.53 11.96
C PHE A 31 -6.39 3.06 11.00
N VAL A 32 -6.30 2.55 9.78
CA VAL A 32 -5.26 2.96 8.82
C VAL A 32 -5.84 3.93 7.80
N HIS A 33 -6.91 3.50 7.12
CA HIS A 33 -7.52 4.21 6.00
C HIS A 33 -7.88 5.68 6.28
N PRO A 34 -8.45 6.05 7.46
CA PRO A 34 -8.84 7.45 7.72
C PRO A 34 -7.67 8.45 7.70
N SER A 35 -6.47 7.98 8.05
CA SER A 35 -5.25 8.81 8.06
C SER A 35 -4.36 8.59 6.83
N PHE A 36 -4.63 7.52 6.08
CA PHE A 36 -3.77 7.05 5.00
C PHE A 36 -4.60 6.34 3.90
N PRO A 37 -5.43 7.09 3.15
CA PRO A 37 -6.41 6.53 2.22
C PRO A 37 -5.78 6.09 0.89
N VAL A 38 -4.78 5.21 0.94
CA VAL A 38 -4.01 4.80 -0.25
C VAL A 38 -4.80 3.90 -1.21
N ILE A 39 -5.89 3.30 -0.73
CA ILE A 39 -6.81 2.44 -1.48
C ILE A 39 -8.13 3.19 -1.68
N ASP A 40 -8.79 3.04 -2.84
CA ASP A 40 -10.17 3.54 -3.02
C ASP A 40 -11.13 2.67 -2.21
N GLY A 41 -11.55 3.18 -1.04
CA GLY A 41 -12.40 2.44 -0.10
C GLY A 41 -13.72 1.95 -0.70
N PRO A 42 -14.49 2.81 -1.39
CA PRO A 42 -15.74 2.39 -2.03
C PRO A 42 -15.56 1.25 -3.05
N SER A 43 -14.51 1.28 -3.89
CA SER A 43 -14.25 0.17 -4.81
C SER A 43 -13.83 -1.10 -4.10
N PHE A 44 -12.90 -0.98 -3.15
CA PHE A 44 -12.44 -2.14 -2.40
C PHE A 44 -13.62 -2.85 -1.73
N LEU A 45 -14.47 -2.10 -1.03
CA LEU A 45 -15.61 -2.67 -0.30
C LEU A 45 -16.65 -3.29 -1.24
N ARG A 46 -16.88 -2.68 -2.40
CA ARG A 46 -17.76 -3.25 -3.44
C ARG A 46 -17.22 -4.60 -3.91
N ASP A 47 -15.94 -4.65 -4.29
CA ASP A 47 -15.33 -5.85 -4.86
C ASP A 47 -15.20 -6.95 -3.79
N TYR A 48 -14.86 -6.57 -2.55
CA TYR A 48 -14.81 -7.45 -1.38
C TYR A 48 -16.20 -8.01 -1.02
N THR A 49 -17.26 -7.21 -1.12
CA THR A 49 -18.63 -7.68 -0.86
C THR A 49 -19.11 -8.64 -1.96
N ALA A 50 -18.69 -8.41 -3.21
CA ALA A 50 -19.11 -9.21 -4.35
C ALA A 50 -18.37 -10.57 -4.44
N GLY A 51 -17.08 -10.61 -4.13
CA GLY A 51 -16.23 -11.80 -4.33
C GLY A 51 -15.34 -12.19 -3.16
N GLY A 52 -15.52 -11.56 -1.99
CA GLY A 52 -14.72 -11.85 -0.80
C GLY A 52 -13.26 -11.45 -0.95
N LEU A 53 -12.36 -12.21 -0.34
CA LEU A 53 -10.91 -11.96 -0.44
C LEU A 53 -10.34 -12.36 -1.81
N GLU A 54 -10.99 -13.26 -2.53
CA GLU A 54 -10.51 -13.77 -3.82
C GLU A 54 -10.64 -12.74 -4.95
N SER A 55 -11.51 -11.75 -4.80
CA SER A 55 -11.65 -10.64 -5.74
C SER A 55 -10.61 -9.54 -5.54
N ILE A 56 -9.81 -9.61 -4.48
CA ILE A 56 -8.82 -8.59 -4.15
C ILE A 56 -7.43 -9.10 -4.50
N ASN A 57 -6.60 -8.21 -5.03
CA ASN A 57 -5.21 -8.52 -5.35
C ASN A 57 -4.47 -9.05 -4.11
N LEU A 58 -3.83 -10.22 -4.25
CA LEU A 58 -3.20 -10.94 -3.14
C LEU A 58 -2.02 -10.17 -2.52
N LEU A 59 -1.21 -9.50 -3.34
CA LEU A 59 -0.11 -8.65 -2.85
C LEU A 59 -0.67 -7.48 -2.02
N LEU A 60 -1.74 -6.85 -2.49
CA LEU A 60 -2.41 -5.77 -1.77
C LEU A 60 -2.99 -6.26 -0.44
N LEU A 61 -3.60 -7.45 -0.40
CA LEU A 61 -4.12 -8.05 0.83
C LEU A 61 -3.03 -8.29 1.87
N TRP A 62 -1.93 -8.96 1.52
CA TRP A 62 -0.85 -9.19 2.49
C TRP A 62 -0.22 -7.88 2.98
N SER A 63 -0.10 -6.88 2.10
CA SER A 63 0.38 -5.56 2.47
C SER A 63 -0.58 -4.86 3.44
N MET A 64 -1.89 -4.95 3.18
CA MET A 64 -2.94 -4.44 4.07
C MET A 64 -2.90 -5.12 5.44
N PHE A 65 -2.81 -6.45 5.48
CA PHE A 65 -2.71 -7.23 6.71
C PHE A 65 -1.49 -6.85 7.53
N SER A 66 -0.35 -6.61 6.86
CA SER A 66 0.86 -6.16 7.53
C SER A 66 0.67 -4.80 8.23
N ALA A 67 -0.06 -3.86 7.61
CA ALA A 67 -0.33 -2.56 8.19
C ALA A 67 -1.36 -2.64 9.33
N SER A 68 -2.41 -3.45 9.17
CA SER A 68 -3.53 -3.52 10.12
C SER A 68 -3.34 -4.49 11.28
N ALA A 69 -2.40 -5.43 11.21
CA ALA A 69 -2.12 -6.41 12.28
C ALA A 69 -1.80 -5.77 13.64
N SER A 70 -1.35 -4.50 13.67
CA SER A 70 -1.09 -3.78 14.91
C SER A 70 -2.36 -3.55 15.75
N TYR A 71 -3.53 -3.55 15.10
CA TYR A 71 -4.84 -3.20 15.67
C TYR A 71 -5.77 -4.41 15.87
N VAL A 72 -5.30 -5.62 15.55
CA VAL A 72 -6.04 -6.86 15.78
C VAL A 72 -5.42 -7.60 16.96
N ALA A 73 -6.25 -8.23 17.80
CA ALA A 73 -5.80 -9.08 18.88
C ALA A 73 -5.25 -10.40 18.30
N LEU A 74 -3.91 -10.48 18.16
CA LEU A 74 -3.21 -11.62 17.57
C LEU A 74 -2.30 -12.30 18.61
N PRO A 75 -2.23 -13.64 18.61
CA PRO A 75 -1.20 -14.34 19.38
C PRO A 75 0.17 -13.97 18.82
N ASP A 76 1.14 -13.66 19.70
CA ASP A 76 2.49 -13.24 19.31
C ASP A 76 2.51 -12.23 18.15
N ARG A 77 1.70 -11.17 18.27
CA ARG A 77 1.44 -10.15 17.22
C ARG A 77 2.66 -9.72 16.40
N ARG A 78 3.83 -9.59 17.03
CA ARG A 78 5.08 -9.24 16.31
C ARG A 78 5.44 -10.30 15.27
N VAL A 79 5.45 -11.58 15.66
CA VAL A 79 5.78 -12.72 14.79
C VAL A 79 4.75 -12.88 13.68
N VAL A 80 3.47 -12.73 14.01
CA VAL A 80 2.39 -12.80 13.01
C VAL A 80 2.50 -11.67 12.00
N LYS A 81 2.69 -10.43 12.46
CA LYS A 81 2.90 -9.26 11.59
C LYS A 81 4.15 -9.41 10.72
N GLU A 82 5.24 -9.93 11.27
CA GLU A 82 6.47 -10.23 10.52
C GLU A 82 6.21 -11.25 9.41
N SER A 83 5.43 -12.30 9.69
CA SER A 83 5.00 -13.29 8.69
C SER A 83 4.17 -12.66 7.56
N TYR A 84 3.33 -11.65 7.86
CA TYR A 84 2.54 -10.94 6.86
C TYR A 84 3.40 -10.04 5.99
N VAL A 85 4.31 -9.28 6.61
CA VAL A 85 5.32 -8.49 5.90
C VAL A 85 6.15 -9.38 4.99
N TYR A 86 6.63 -10.52 5.48
CA TYR A 86 7.43 -11.47 4.71
C TYR A 86 6.69 -11.96 3.45
N LYS A 87 5.43 -12.37 3.58
CA LYS A 87 4.62 -12.81 2.42
C LYS A 87 4.34 -11.68 1.43
N ALA A 88 4.04 -10.48 1.92
CA ALA A 88 3.88 -9.30 1.07
C ALA A 88 5.17 -8.96 0.30
N LYS A 89 6.34 -8.99 0.96
CA LYS A 89 7.64 -8.78 0.32
C LYS A 89 7.92 -9.84 -0.76
N LEU A 90 7.67 -11.12 -0.47
CA LEU A 90 7.84 -12.20 -1.45
C LEU A 90 6.94 -12.01 -2.68
N LEU A 91 5.67 -11.70 -2.47
CA LEU A 91 4.76 -11.44 -3.57
C LEU A 91 5.18 -10.20 -4.36
N PHE A 92 5.65 -9.14 -3.70
CA PHE A 92 6.14 -7.94 -4.38
C PHE A 92 7.32 -8.27 -5.31
N ASP A 93 8.24 -9.11 -4.84
CA ASP A 93 9.45 -9.46 -5.59
C ASP A 93 9.17 -10.53 -6.70
N LEU A 94 8.24 -11.47 -6.49
CA LEU A 94 8.09 -12.67 -7.34
C LEU A 94 6.76 -12.80 -8.11
N SER A 95 5.69 -12.08 -7.73
CA SER A 95 4.37 -12.27 -8.36
C SER A 95 4.29 -11.78 -9.82
N GLN A 96 5.29 -11.02 -10.27
CA GLN A 96 5.28 -10.29 -11.54
C GLN A 96 4.05 -9.37 -11.68
N GLU A 97 3.68 -8.70 -10.59
CA GLU A 97 2.60 -7.72 -10.59
C GLU A 97 2.87 -6.59 -11.60
N ASN A 98 1.88 -6.32 -12.46
CA ASN A 98 1.98 -5.34 -13.54
C ASN A 98 1.18 -4.07 -13.24
N ASP A 99 0.22 -4.13 -12.32
CA ASP A 99 -0.52 -2.96 -11.88
C ASP A 99 0.38 -2.09 -10.98
N LYS A 100 0.85 -0.99 -11.58
CA LYS A 100 1.72 -0.02 -10.90
C LYS A 100 1.02 0.66 -9.73
N ILE A 101 -0.30 0.79 -9.72
CA ILE A 101 -1.04 1.35 -8.58
C ILE A 101 -1.03 0.35 -7.42
N VAL A 102 -1.25 -0.93 -7.69
CA VAL A 102 -1.11 -2.00 -6.67
C VAL A 102 0.30 -2.02 -6.10
N LEU A 103 1.33 -1.88 -6.93
CA LEU A 103 2.72 -1.80 -6.47
C LEU A 103 2.96 -0.59 -5.56
N VAL A 104 2.49 0.60 -5.93
CA VAL A 104 2.63 1.81 -5.09
C VAL A 104 1.90 1.64 -3.76
N GLN A 105 0.65 1.16 -3.79
CA GLN A 105 -0.17 0.92 -2.61
C GLN A 105 0.51 -0.06 -1.66
N SER A 106 0.94 -1.20 -2.19
CA SER A 106 1.62 -2.26 -1.44
C SER A 106 2.93 -1.78 -0.83
N ALA A 107 3.75 -1.02 -1.58
CA ALA A 107 4.97 -0.43 -1.06
C ALA A 107 4.70 0.58 0.06
N LEU A 108 3.69 1.45 -0.08
CA LEU A 108 3.32 2.40 0.97
C LEU A 108 2.82 1.67 2.24
N LEU A 109 2.06 0.59 2.10
CA LEU A 109 1.61 -0.21 3.25
C LEU A 109 2.75 -0.96 3.92
N LEU A 110 3.65 -1.58 3.14
CA LEU A 110 4.88 -2.21 3.64
C LEU A 110 5.79 -1.23 4.39
N SER A 111 5.75 0.06 4.03
CA SER A 111 6.53 1.07 4.73
C SER A 111 6.16 1.16 6.22
N PHE A 112 4.96 0.77 6.67
CA PHE A 112 4.57 0.77 8.09
C PHE A 112 5.33 -0.25 8.96
N TRP A 113 6.18 -1.10 8.36
CA TRP A 113 7.02 -2.04 9.10
C TRP A 113 8.31 -1.39 9.62
N PHE A 114 8.50 -1.53 10.94
CA PHE A 114 9.72 -1.19 11.66
C PHE A 114 10.00 -2.33 12.63
N ALA A 115 10.95 -3.21 12.33
CA ALA A 115 11.25 -4.35 13.21
C ALA A 115 12.71 -4.53 13.55
N ASP A 116 13.60 -4.19 12.62
CA ASP A 116 15.03 -4.35 12.86
C ASP A 116 15.82 -3.22 12.19
N THR A 117 16.82 -2.70 12.90
CA THR A 117 17.83 -1.79 12.37
C THR A 117 18.72 -2.46 11.33
N GLU A 118 18.80 -3.79 11.33
CA GLU A 118 19.60 -4.58 10.37
C GLU A 118 18.87 -4.91 9.05
N ASP A 119 17.52 -4.81 9.00
CA ASP A 119 16.79 -4.97 7.73
C ASP A 119 17.23 -3.85 6.78
N VAL A 120 17.68 -4.19 5.57
CA VAL A 120 18.05 -3.20 4.55
C VAL A 120 16.80 -2.62 3.87
N LYS A 121 15.72 -3.40 3.76
CA LYS A 121 14.42 -2.98 3.19
C LYS A 121 13.54 -2.35 4.27
N GLN A 122 14.05 -1.32 4.95
CA GLN A 122 13.33 -0.55 5.98
C GLN A 122 12.21 0.30 5.40
N SER A 123 11.44 0.96 6.27
CA SER A 123 10.38 1.90 5.89
C SER A 123 10.78 2.88 4.78
N TRP A 124 11.97 3.48 4.88
CA TRP A 124 12.50 4.41 3.89
C TRP A 124 12.69 3.78 2.50
N TYR A 125 13.11 2.51 2.44
CA TYR A 125 13.26 1.79 1.17
C TYR A 125 11.90 1.69 0.46
N TRP A 126 10.87 1.21 1.15
CA TRP A 126 9.53 1.04 0.58
C TRP A 126 8.88 2.36 0.19
N THR A 127 9.06 3.41 1.01
CA THR A 127 8.64 4.76 0.64
C THR A 127 9.37 5.25 -0.63
N SER A 128 10.68 4.99 -0.79
CA SER A 128 11.40 5.35 -2.03
C SER A 128 10.82 4.67 -3.26
N ILE A 129 10.52 3.36 -3.16
CA ILE A 129 9.93 2.58 -4.25
C ILE A 129 8.57 3.16 -4.65
N ALA A 130 7.70 3.43 -3.66
CA ALA A 130 6.41 4.04 -3.89
C ALA A 130 6.52 5.41 -4.59
N PHE A 131 7.41 6.29 -4.13
CA PHE A 131 7.66 7.60 -4.75
C PHE A 131 8.12 7.46 -6.20
N GLY A 132 9.10 6.59 -6.46
CA GLY A 132 9.64 6.40 -7.80
C GLY A 132 8.57 5.92 -8.80
N ILE A 133 7.74 4.96 -8.40
CA ILE A 133 6.66 4.46 -9.25
C ILE A 133 5.57 5.53 -9.42
N ALA A 134 5.17 6.23 -8.35
CA ALA A 134 4.17 7.30 -8.41
C ALA A 134 4.62 8.49 -9.29
N GLN A 135 5.91 8.85 -9.24
CA GLN A 135 6.48 9.88 -10.11
C GLN A 135 6.52 9.43 -11.56
N THR A 136 6.89 8.17 -11.82
CA THR A 136 6.87 7.58 -13.17
C THR A 136 5.47 7.56 -13.76
N LEU A 137 4.45 7.34 -12.92
CA LEU A 137 3.03 7.45 -13.30
C LEU A 137 2.53 8.89 -13.46
N GLY A 138 3.34 9.89 -13.08
CA GLY A 138 2.95 11.30 -13.16
C GLY A 138 1.97 11.74 -12.08
N LEU A 139 1.80 10.99 -10.98
CA LEU A 139 0.78 11.28 -9.96
C LEU A 139 1.01 12.59 -9.18
N HIS A 140 2.22 13.14 -9.29
CA HIS A 140 2.63 14.42 -8.72
C HIS A 140 2.14 15.65 -9.50
N ARG A 141 1.58 15.44 -10.69
CA ARG A 141 1.13 16.51 -11.60
C ARG A 141 -0.37 16.64 -11.52
N GLU A 142 -0.86 17.86 -11.73
CA GLU A 142 -2.29 18.10 -11.91
C GLU A 142 -2.80 17.33 -13.14
N PHE A 143 -3.84 16.53 -12.94
CA PHE A 143 -4.52 15.82 -14.03
C PHE A 143 -5.36 16.81 -14.84
N LYS A 144 -4.70 17.56 -15.74
CA LYS A 144 -5.41 18.41 -16.69
C LYS A 144 -6.09 17.51 -17.70
N SER A 145 -7.43 17.44 -17.63
CA SER A 145 -8.30 16.79 -18.62
C SER A 145 -8.20 17.53 -19.96
N SER A 146 -7.03 17.48 -20.59
CA SER A 146 -6.74 18.21 -21.82
C SER A 146 -7.36 17.52 -23.03
N ASN A 147 -7.54 16.18 -22.99
CA ASN A 147 -8.10 15.41 -24.10
C ASN A 147 -9.20 14.39 -23.71
N GLY A 148 -9.76 14.48 -22.50
CA GLY A 148 -10.93 13.70 -22.09
C GLY A 148 -10.65 12.44 -21.25
N GLN A 149 -11.52 12.27 -20.24
CA GLN A 149 -12.01 11.01 -19.66
C GLN A 149 -11.10 10.17 -18.74
N ILE A 150 -10.32 10.76 -17.84
CA ILE A 150 -9.98 10.00 -16.61
C ILE A 150 -11.20 10.07 -15.69
N PRO A 151 -11.83 8.95 -15.29
CA PRO A 151 -12.97 8.96 -14.37
C PRO A 151 -12.63 9.70 -13.08
N SER A 152 -13.58 10.45 -12.52
CA SER A 152 -13.36 11.22 -11.29
C SER A 152 -12.82 10.36 -10.15
N GLN A 153 -13.31 9.12 -10.04
CA GLN A 153 -12.82 8.13 -9.09
C GLN A 153 -11.33 7.83 -9.25
N GLN A 154 -10.85 7.62 -10.47
CA GLN A 154 -9.45 7.35 -10.74
C GLN A 154 -8.57 8.55 -10.38
N GLN A 155 -9.04 9.77 -10.66
CA GLN A 155 -8.33 11.00 -10.27
C GLN A 155 -8.22 11.15 -8.75
N ARG A 156 -9.30 10.81 -8.02
CA ARG A 156 -9.29 10.79 -6.55
C ARG A 156 -8.26 9.80 -6.01
N LEU A 157 -8.31 8.56 -6.50
CA LEU A 157 -7.35 7.52 -6.10
C LEU A 157 -5.91 7.97 -6.34
N TRP A 158 -5.61 8.51 -7.51
CA TRP A 158 -4.27 8.99 -7.86
C TRP A 158 -3.79 10.13 -6.97
N ARG A 159 -4.66 11.10 -6.68
CA ARG A 159 -4.37 12.17 -5.73
C ARG A 159 -4.11 11.61 -4.33
N ASN A 160 -4.96 10.70 -3.85
CA ASN A 160 -4.78 10.07 -2.54
C ASN A 160 -3.47 9.28 -2.45
N VAL A 161 -3.13 8.50 -3.47
CA VAL A 161 -1.86 7.76 -3.53
C VAL A 161 -0.66 8.70 -3.48
N TRP A 162 -0.69 9.81 -4.25
CA TRP A 162 0.37 10.82 -4.19
C TRP A 162 0.46 11.46 -2.80
N TRP A 163 -0.68 11.83 -2.20
CA TRP A 163 -0.69 12.38 -0.85
C TRP A 163 -0.22 11.42 0.22
N CYS A 164 -0.54 10.14 0.11
CA CYS A 164 -0.01 9.10 0.98
C CYS A 164 1.52 8.98 0.85
N CYS A 165 2.08 9.15 -0.35
CA CYS A 165 3.53 9.27 -0.51
C CYS A 165 4.07 10.46 0.30
N MET A 166 3.49 11.64 0.12
CA MET A 166 3.91 12.89 0.78
C MET A 166 3.84 12.79 2.31
N ILE A 167 2.70 12.37 2.86
CA ILE A 167 2.49 12.18 4.30
C ILE A 167 3.55 11.22 4.85
N ARG A 168 3.80 10.11 4.14
CA ARG A 168 4.77 9.12 4.58
C ARG A 168 6.20 9.66 4.61
N ASP A 169 6.59 10.45 3.62
CA ASP A 169 7.90 11.10 3.56
C ASP A 169 8.10 12.04 4.75
N VAL A 170 7.08 12.85 5.07
CA VAL A 170 7.09 13.78 6.20
C VAL A 170 7.20 13.05 7.53
N TRP A 171 6.42 11.97 7.74
CA TRP A 171 6.51 11.17 8.96
C TRP A 171 7.89 10.54 9.16
N LEU A 172 8.51 10.06 8.09
CA LEU A 172 9.85 9.49 8.15
C LEU A 172 10.93 10.54 8.33
N ALA A 173 10.82 11.71 7.67
CA ALA A 173 11.73 12.82 7.88
C ALA A 173 11.68 13.32 9.33
N PHE A 174 10.48 13.48 9.88
CA PHE A 174 10.27 13.88 11.26
C PHE A 174 10.80 12.83 12.25
N GLY A 175 10.45 11.55 12.06
CA GLY A 175 10.82 10.49 12.98
C GLY A 175 12.28 10.02 12.90
N MET A 176 12.94 10.20 11.75
CA MET A 176 14.31 9.69 11.48
C MET A 176 15.34 10.78 11.17
N GLY A 177 14.97 12.06 11.19
CA GLY A 177 15.87 13.17 10.89
C GLY A 177 16.39 13.21 9.44
N ARG A 178 15.68 12.60 8.50
CA ARG A 178 16.09 12.51 7.09
C ARG A 178 15.58 13.74 6.29
N PRO A 179 16.31 14.18 5.25
CA PRO A 179 15.81 15.24 4.36
C PRO A 179 14.57 14.75 3.60
N LEU A 180 13.62 15.64 3.38
CA LEU A 180 12.43 15.38 2.56
C LEU A 180 12.86 15.09 1.11
N ARG A 181 12.17 14.16 0.45
CA ARG A 181 12.34 13.87 -0.99
C ARG A 181 11.70 14.91 -1.88
N ILE A 182 10.85 15.76 -1.31
CA ILE A 182 10.11 16.79 -2.04
C ILE A 182 11.11 17.85 -2.53
N ASN A 183 11.39 17.84 -3.83
CA ASN A 183 12.00 18.96 -4.51
C ASN A 183 10.86 19.82 -5.09
N THR A 184 10.65 20.99 -4.49
CA THR A 184 9.49 21.86 -4.70
C THR A 184 9.26 22.46 -6.11
N PRO A 185 10.17 22.42 -7.10
CA PRO A 185 9.84 22.85 -8.46
C PRO A 185 9.11 21.75 -9.26
N GLY A 186 7.77 21.83 -9.37
CA GLY A 186 6.98 21.04 -10.32
C GLY A 186 5.88 20.14 -9.74
N CYS A 187 5.72 20.09 -8.41
CA CYS A 187 4.58 19.44 -7.77
C CYS A 187 3.36 20.36 -7.80
N ASN A 188 2.35 20.01 -8.59
CA ASN A 188 1.13 20.81 -8.76
C ASN A 188 -0.15 20.01 -8.41
N CYS A 189 -0.02 18.91 -7.67
CA CYS A 189 -1.17 18.12 -7.22
C CYS A 189 -1.87 18.83 -6.04
N HIS A 190 -3.19 19.02 -6.13
CA HIS A 190 -4.01 19.63 -5.07
C HIS A 190 -4.17 18.71 -3.86
N GLU A 191 -4.40 19.27 -2.68
CA GLU A 191 -4.74 18.56 -1.43
C GLU A 191 -5.97 17.63 -1.59
N PRO A 192 -6.04 16.47 -0.91
CA PRO A 192 -7.23 15.63 -0.94
C PRO A 192 -8.38 16.40 -0.28
N LEU A 193 -9.59 16.22 -0.81
CA LEU A 193 -10.80 16.77 -0.20
C LEU A 193 -11.33 15.78 0.84
N ASP A 194 -12.13 16.24 1.80
CA ASP A 194 -12.76 15.35 2.80
C ASP A 194 -13.58 14.23 2.15
N SER A 195 -14.17 14.49 0.98
CA SER A 195 -14.90 13.51 0.18
C SER A 195 -14.02 12.45 -0.49
N ASP A 196 -12.70 12.62 -0.50
CA ASP A 196 -11.73 11.63 -0.97
C ASP A 196 -11.35 10.62 0.13
N CYS A 197 -11.69 10.88 1.39
CA CYS A 197 -11.40 10.04 2.56
C CYS A 197 -12.58 9.14 2.99
N LEU A 198 -13.74 9.27 2.33
CA LEU A 198 -15.00 8.57 2.63
C LEU A 198 -15.26 7.38 1.69
#